data_AF-A0A662GM02-F1
#
_entry.id   AF-A0A662GM02-F1
#
_cell.length_a   1.000
_cell.length_b   1.000
_cell.length_c   1.000
_cell.angle_alpha   90.00
_cell.angle_beta   90.00
_cell.angle_gamma   90.00
#
_symmetry.space_group_name_H-M   'P 1'
#
loop_
_entity.id
_entity.type
_entity.pdbx_description
1 polymer ?
#
loop_
_entity_poly.entity_id
_entity_poly.type
_entity_poly.pdbx_seq_one_letter_code
_entity_poly.pdbx_strand_id
1 'polypeptide(L)'
;TKAKLADTREVLEKGAREIDMVLNISALKSGLYDFVKWEISEIVDLAKDYDAVIKVIIETAYLTDDEKVKAAVIVKEAGAHYVKTSTGFAGVGATVHDVLLLKRAVGEFPKIKAAGGIRHLEDALIMIFVGAERIGTSSGVRIMEEYDKLVNSLK
;
A
#
# COMPACT_ATOMS: atom_id res chain seq x y z
N THR A 1 1.58 9.88 -15.86
CA THR A 1 0.13 10.11 -15.75
C THR A 1 -0.71 9.48 -16.85
N LYS A 2 -0.64 9.90 -18.13
CA LYS A 2 -1.56 9.42 -19.19
C LYS A 2 -1.67 7.89 -19.31
N ALA A 3 -0.54 7.18 -19.29
CA ALA A 3 -0.52 5.72 -19.32
C ALA A 3 -1.23 5.10 -18.11
N LYS A 4 -0.89 5.54 -16.88
CA LYS A 4 -1.54 5.05 -15.65
C LYS A 4 -3.06 5.23 -15.67
N LEU A 5 -3.55 6.37 -16.19
CA LEU A 5 -4.99 6.63 -16.32
C LEU A 5 -5.66 5.72 -17.34
N ALA A 6 -5.01 5.50 -18.49
CA ALA A 6 -5.50 4.59 -19.53
C ALA A 6 -5.59 3.14 -18.99
N ASP A 7 -4.50 2.64 -18.39
CA ASP A 7 -4.45 1.29 -17.82
C ASP A 7 -5.49 1.13 -16.71
N THR A 8 -5.61 2.13 -15.83
CA THR A 8 -6.61 2.13 -14.74
C THR A 8 -8.02 2.05 -15.30
N ARG A 9 -8.38 2.88 -16.28
CA ARG A 9 -9.70 2.84 -16.92
C ARG A 9 -9.98 1.48 -17.52
N GLU A 10 -9.03 0.95 -18.30
CA GLU A 10 -9.19 -0.34 -18.97
C GLU A 10 -9.48 -1.47 -17.98
N VAL A 11 -8.72 -1.57 -16.87
CA VAL A 11 -8.93 -2.66 -15.90
C VAL A 11 -10.20 -2.47 -15.09
N LEU A 12 -10.63 -1.22 -14.83
CA LEU A 12 -11.88 -0.92 -14.15
C LEU A 12 -13.10 -1.28 -15.02
N GLU A 13 -13.05 -0.96 -16.32
CA GLU A 13 -14.04 -1.38 -17.33
C GLU A 13 -14.12 -2.91 -17.44
N LYS A 14 -13.00 -3.61 -17.24
CA LYS A 14 -12.92 -5.08 -17.16
C LYS A 14 -13.38 -5.67 -15.82
N GLY A 15 -13.82 -4.86 -14.87
CA GLY A 15 -14.41 -5.33 -13.61
C GLY A 15 -13.48 -5.31 -12.40
N ALA A 16 -12.26 -4.77 -12.51
CA ALA A 16 -11.45 -4.53 -11.32
C ALA A 16 -12.16 -3.55 -10.37
N ARG A 17 -12.01 -3.78 -9.06
CA ARG A 17 -12.57 -2.91 -8.00
C ARG A 17 -11.53 -2.45 -7.00
N GLU A 18 -10.29 -2.89 -7.17
CA GLU A 18 -9.17 -2.43 -6.37
C GLU A 18 -7.97 -2.23 -7.30
N ILE A 19 -7.29 -1.09 -7.18
CA ILE A 19 -6.10 -0.74 -7.97
C ILE A 19 -4.94 -0.42 -7.02
N ASP A 20 -3.82 -1.11 -7.20
CA ASP A 20 -2.57 -0.80 -6.52
C ASP A 20 -1.65 -0.06 -7.53
N MET A 21 -1.61 1.28 -7.46
CA MET A 21 -0.71 2.08 -8.30
C MET A 21 0.64 2.30 -7.59
N VAL A 22 1.71 2.48 -8.36
CA VAL A 22 3.01 2.92 -7.81
C VAL A 22 3.12 4.44 -7.95
N LEU A 23 3.50 5.16 -6.89
CA LEU A 23 3.73 6.61 -6.99
C LEU A 23 4.98 6.92 -7.83
N ASN A 24 5.06 8.14 -8.34
CA ASN A 24 6.24 8.58 -9.07
C ASN A 24 7.40 8.89 -8.10
N ILE A 25 8.20 7.86 -7.79
CA ILE A 25 9.29 7.92 -6.81
C ILE A 25 10.30 9.02 -7.20
N SER A 26 10.66 9.12 -8.48
CA SER A 26 11.59 10.13 -8.97
C SER A 26 11.08 11.55 -8.78
N ALA A 27 9.77 11.79 -8.99
CA ALA A 27 9.15 13.09 -8.75
C ALA A 27 9.10 13.42 -7.25
N LEU A 28 8.77 12.44 -6.39
CA LEU A 28 8.79 12.60 -4.94
C LEU A 28 10.20 13.01 -4.46
N LYS A 29 11.23 12.26 -4.86
CA LYS A 29 12.63 12.55 -4.46
C LYS A 29 13.14 13.88 -5.03
N SER A 30 12.59 14.33 -6.16
CA SER A 30 12.88 15.64 -6.76
C SER A 30 12.10 16.81 -6.12
N GLY A 31 11.31 16.56 -5.07
CA GLY A 31 10.52 17.60 -4.41
C GLY A 31 9.28 18.07 -5.18
N LEU A 32 8.90 17.37 -6.25
CA LEU A 32 7.75 17.70 -7.10
C LEU A 32 6.44 17.19 -6.47
N TYR A 33 6.19 17.57 -5.21
CA TYR A 33 5.10 17.02 -4.40
C TYR A 33 3.71 17.29 -4.98
N ASP A 34 3.48 18.50 -5.51
CA ASP A 34 2.20 18.85 -6.13
C ASP A 34 1.90 17.99 -7.35
N PHE A 35 2.94 17.66 -8.14
CA PHE A 35 2.80 16.76 -9.27
C PHE A 35 2.47 15.33 -8.82
N VAL A 36 3.13 14.82 -7.77
CA VAL A 36 2.84 13.49 -7.22
C VAL A 36 1.40 13.43 -6.69
N LYS A 37 0.99 14.45 -5.94
CA LYS A 37 -0.38 14.58 -5.43
C LYS A 37 -1.40 14.59 -6.56
N TRP A 38 -1.19 15.45 -7.56
CA TRP A 38 -2.06 15.55 -8.73
C TRP A 38 -2.18 14.22 -9.47
N GLU A 39 -1.07 13.52 -9.77
CA GLU A 39 -1.13 12.23 -10.46
C GLU A 39 -1.94 11.18 -9.68
N ILE A 40 -1.82 11.16 -8.35
CA ILE A 40 -2.62 10.25 -7.51
C ILE A 40 -4.09 10.66 -7.51
N SER A 41 -4.39 11.96 -7.35
CA SER A 41 -5.77 12.48 -7.33
C SER A 41 -6.52 12.18 -8.62
N GLU A 42 -5.89 12.32 -9.79
CA GLU A 42 -6.52 11.97 -11.08
C GLU A 42 -6.96 10.50 -11.14
N ILE A 43 -6.14 9.59 -10.59
CA ILE A 43 -6.46 8.16 -10.54
C ILE A 43 -7.55 7.87 -9.51
N VAL A 44 -7.52 8.55 -8.36
CA VAL A 44 -8.58 8.49 -7.35
C VAL A 44 -9.91 8.98 -7.91
N ASP A 45 -9.93 10.09 -8.61
CA ASP A 45 -11.14 10.66 -9.20
C ASP A 45 -11.73 9.76 -10.27
N LEU A 46 -10.90 9.22 -11.17
CA LEU A 46 -11.32 8.21 -12.15
C LEU A 46 -11.95 6.98 -11.46
N ALA A 47 -11.39 6.52 -10.35
CA ALA A 47 -11.85 5.32 -9.66
C ALA A 47 -13.19 5.49 -8.92
N LYS A 48 -13.61 6.73 -8.61
CA LYS A 48 -14.91 7.02 -7.99
C LYS A 48 -16.08 6.57 -8.85
N ASP A 49 -15.98 6.75 -10.18
CA ASP A 49 -17.01 6.35 -11.14
C ASP A 49 -17.26 4.83 -11.14
N TYR A 50 -16.32 4.04 -10.60
CA TYR A 50 -16.35 2.58 -10.58
C TYR A 50 -16.47 2.01 -9.16
N ASP A 51 -16.65 2.85 -8.14
CA ASP A 51 -16.62 2.47 -6.71
C ASP A 51 -15.38 1.62 -6.36
N ALA A 52 -14.21 2.05 -6.86
CA ALA A 52 -12.98 1.29 -6.77
C ALA A 52 -12.00 1.82 -5.72
N VAL A 53 -11.36 0.90 -4.99
CA VAL A 53 -10.38 1.20 -3.95
C VAL A 53 -9.00 1.43 -4.54
N ILE A 54 -8.50 2.67 -4.43
CA ILE A 54 -7.11 3.02 -4.77
C ILE A 54 -6.15 2.80 -3.59
N LYS A 55 -5.06 2.10 -3.86
CA LYS A 55 -3.91 1.93 -2.96
C LYS A 55 -2.66 2.44 -3.65
N VAL A 56 -1.84 3.19 -2.92
CA VAL A 56 -0.61 3.78 -3.48
C VAL A 56 0.60 3.11 -2.87
N ILE A 57 1.36 2.39 -3.71
CA ILE A 57 2.65 1.82 -3.36
C ILE A 57 3.70 2.93 -3.32
N ILE A 58 4.31 3.12 -2.16
CA ILE A 58 5.35 4.14 -1.98
C ILE A 58 6.77 3.62 -2.20
N GLU A 59 6.93 2.31 -2.19
CA GLU A 59 8.20 1.61 -2.31
C GLU A 59 9.21 2.06 -1.26
N THR A 60 8.93 1.70 0.00
CA THR A 60 9.69 2.11 1.20
C THR A 60 11.19 1.85 1.09
N ALA A 61 11.61 0.84 0.33
CA ALA A 61 13.01 0.47 0.13
C ALA A 61 13.88 1.58 -0.49
N TYR A 62 13.27 2.56 -1.18
CA TYR A 62 14.00 3.65 -1.84
C TYR A 62 13.87 5.00 -1.14
N LEU A 63 13.13 5.05 -0.03
CA LEU A 63 12.77 6.30 0.65
C LEU A 63 13.44 6.38 2.03
N THR A 64 13.87 7.57 2.40
CA THR A 64 14.18 7.88 3.81
C THR A 64 12.90 7.94 4.64
N ASP A 65 13.01 7.95 5.97
CA ASP A 65 11.83 8.06 6.83
C ASP A 65 11.05 9.37 6.61
N ASP A 66 11.74 10.49 6.41
CA ASP A 66 11.11 11.76 6.07
C ASP A 66 10.35 11.69 4.73
N GLU A 67 10.94 11.01 3.74
CA GLU A 67 10.30 10.80 2.43
C GLU A 67 9.10 9.86 2.53
N LYS A 68 9.16 8.82 3.38
CA LYS A 68 8.02 7.92 3.64
C LYS A 68 6.86 8.68 4.29
N VAL A 69 7.14 9.50 5.30
CA VAL A 69 6.13 10.35 5.95
C VAL A 69 5.53 11.33 4.94
N LYS A 70 6.37 12.00 4.15
CA LYS A 70 5.92 12.93 3.11
C LYS A 70 5.03 12.24 2.08
N ALA A 71 5.44 11.06 1.59
CA ALA A 71 4.66 10.28 0.65
C ALA A 71 3.30 9.87 1.24
N ALA A 72 3.27 9.39 2.48
CA ALA A 72 2.05 8.98 3.16
C ALA A 72 1.04 10.14 3.32
N VAL A 73 1.54 11.34 3.67
CA VAL A 73 0.73 12.55 3.75
C VAL A 73 0.20 12.96 2.37
N ILE A 74 1.03 12.90 1.32
CA ILE A 74 0.57 13.18 -0.06
C ILE A 74 -0.53 12.20 -0.48
N VAL A 75 -0.37 10.90 -0.19
CA VAL A 75 -1.37 9.87 -0.49
C VAL A 75 -2.70 10.17 0.24
N LYS A 76 -2.61 10.58 1.51
CA LYS A 76 -3.77 11.00 2.31
C LYS A 76 -4.48 12.20 1.70
N GLU A 77 -3.73 13.26 1.39
CA GLU A 77 -4.28 14.49 0.81
C GLU A 77 -4.85 14.28 -0.60
N ALA A 78 -4.32 13.33 -1.35
CA ALA A 78 -4.82 12.96 -2.67
C ALA A 78 -6.11 12.13 -2.62
N GLY A 79 -6.53 11.67 -1.43
CA GLY A 79 -7.78 10.94 -1.22
C GLY A 79 -7.71 9.44 -1.52
N ALA A 80 -6.51 8.86 -1.63
CA ALA A 80 -6.37 7.42 -1.80
C ALA A 80 -6.75 6.67 -0.50
N HIS A 81 -7.17 5.42 -0.63
CA HIS A 81 -7.74 4.64 0.48
C HIS A 81 -6.67 3.91 1.29
N TYR A 82 -5.55 3.58 0.65
CA TYR A 82 -4.43 2.89 1.27
C TYR A 82 -3.08 3.48 0.88
N VAL A 83 -2.15 3.49 1.85
CA VAL A 83 -0.71 3.51 1.60
C VAL A 83 -0.22 2.06 1.61
N LYS A 84 0.49 1.64 0.56
CA LYS A 84 1.11 0.33 0.46
C LYS A 84 2.63 0.45 0.54
N THR A 85 3.27 -0.46 1.30
CA THR A 85 4.72 -0.38 1.55
C THR A 85 5.54 -0.62 0.28
N SER A 86 5.40 -1.79 -0.34
CA SER A 86 6.37 -2.27 -1.34
C SER A 86 5.72 -2.99 -2.52
N THR A 87 6.39 -2.99 -3.67
CA THR A 87 5.97 -3.77 -4.84
C THR A 87 6.30 -5.26 -4.71
N GLY A 88 7.37 -5.57 -3.97
CA GLY A 88 7.97 -6.91 -3.92
C GLY A 88 9.08 -7.13 -4.95
N PHE A 89 9.42 -6.13 -5.77
CA PHE A 89 10.51 -6.18 -6.75
C PHE A 89 11.78 -5.45 -6.30
N ALA A 90 11.70 -4.63 -5.25
CA ALA A 90 12.86 -4.06 -4.58
C ALA A 90 13.57 -5.09 -3.68
N GLY A 91 14.80 -4.79 -3.25
CA GLY A 91 15.60 -5.69 -2.40
C GLY A 91 15.07 -5.88 -0.97
N VAL A 92 14.17 -5.01 -0.51
CA VAL A 92 13.59 -5.02 0.84
C VAL A 92 12.07 -4.86 0.74
N GLY A 93 11.33 -5.65 1.52
CA GLY A 93 9.87 -5.60 1.60
C GLY A 93 9.34 -4.71 2.73
N ALA A 94 8.16 -5.03 3.26
CA ALA A 94 7.61 -4.34 4.42
C ALA A 94 8.44 -4.60 5.67
N THR A 95 8.69 -3.56 6.46
CA THR A 95 9.28 -3.69 7.81
C THR A 95 8.31 -3.18 8.87
N VAL A 96 8.46 -3.68 10.10
CA VAL A 96 7.66 -3.24 11.26
C VAL A 96 7.80 -1.73 11.48
N HIS A 97 9.03 -1.22 11.33
CA HIS A 97 9.35 0.20 11.42
C HIS A 97 8.58 1.02 10.38
N ASP A 98 8.57 0.59 9.12
CA ASP A 98 7.84 1.29 8.06
C ASP A 98 6.33 1.35 8.35
N VAL A 99 5.72 0.24 8.77
CA VAL A 99 4.27 0.22 9.05
C VAL A 99 3.92 1.14 10.22
N LEU A 100 4.70 1.12 11.31
CA LEU A 100 4.52 2.03 12.44
C LEU A 100 4.66 3.50 12.02
N LEU A 101 5.70 3.81 11.25
CA LEU A 101 5.98 5.17 10.79
C LEU A 101 4.82 5.68 9.92
N LEU A 102 4.37 4.88 8.95
CA LEU A 102 3.28 5.24 8.07
C LEU A 102 1.96 5.39 8.83
N LYS A 103 1.63 4.46 9.72
CA LYS A 103 0.40 4.52 10.53
C LYS A 103 0.38 5.78 11.42
N ARG A 104 1.51 6.13 12.03
CA ARG A 104 1.66 7.38 12.80
C ARG A 104 1.48 8.62 11.93
N ALA A 105 2.00 8.61 10.71
CA ALA A 105 1.91 9.76 9.80
C ALA A 105 0.47 10.04 9.34
N VAL A 106 -0.31 8.98 9.07
CA VAL A 106 -1.67 9.13 8.48
C VAL A 106 -2.80 9.02 9.49
N GLY A 107 -2.60 8.34 10.62
CA GLY A 107 -3.64 8.05 11.59
C GLY A 107 -4.61 6.96 11.10
N GLU A 108 -5.91 7.19 11.26
CA GLU A 108 -6.95 6.22 10.87
C GLU A 108 -7.22 6.14 9.37
N PHE A 109 -6.89 7.19 8.62
CA PHE A 109 -7.11 7.25 7.18
C PHE A 109 -6.00 8.02 6.47
N PRO A 110 -5.45 7.49 5.35
CA PRO A 110 -5.70 6.17 4.73
C PRO A 110 -5.26 4.97 5.57
N LYS A 111 -5.74 3.79 5.21
CA LYS A 111 -5.31 2.51 5.81
C LYS A 111 -3.92 2.11 5.29
N ILE A 112 -3.27 1.18 5.97
CA ILE A 112 -1.96 0.65 5.60
C ILE A 112 -2.08 -0.77 5.02
N LYS A 113 -1.46 -1.00 3.86
CA LYS A 113 -1.25 -2.33 3.28
C LYS A 113 0.22 -2.71 3.36
N ALA A 114 0.57 -3.62 4.26
CA ALA A 114 1.92 -4.17 4.35
C ALA A 114 2.10 -5.25 3.27
N ALA A 115 3.13 -5.12 2.43
CA ALA A 115 3.42 -6.06 1.35
C ALA A 115 4.93 -6.24 1.13
N GLY A 116 5.31 -7.45 0.73
CA GLY A 116 6.71 -7.84 0.47
C GLY A 116 7.36 -8.50 1.68
N GLY A 117 7.85 -9.73 1.53
CA GLY A 117 8.59 -10.46 2.57
C GLY A 117 7.75 -11.18 3.63
N ILE A 118 6.44 -10.98 3.68
CA ILE A 118 5.53 -11.58 4.69
C ILE A 118 5.17 -13.01 4.27
N ARG A 119 5.75 -14.02 4.93
CA ARG A 119 5.65 -15.43 4.49
C ARG A 119 5.02 -16.35 5.54
N HIS A 120 5.12 -16.00 6.80
CA HIS A 120 4.62 -16.77 7.93
C HIS A 120 3.53 -16.03 8.69
N LEU A 121 2.74 -16.78 9.46
CA LEU A 121 1.67 -16.23 10.30
C LEU A 121 2.21 -15.18 11.26
N GLU A 122 3.36 -15.43 11.87
CA GLU A 122 4.01 -14.48 12.79
C GLU A 122 4.28 -13.13 12.12
N ASP A 123 4.80 -13.12 10.88
CA ASP A 123 5.04 -11.90 10.11
C ASP A 123 3.73 -11.13 9.93
N ALA A 124 2.67 -11.83 9.52
CA ALA A 124 1.37 -11.23 9.26
C ALA A 124 0.74 -10.64 10.54
N LEU A 125 0.79 -11.39 11.65
CA LEU A 125 0.29 -10.94 12.95
C LEU A 125 1.05 -9.72 13.46
N ILE A 126 2.38 -9.69 13.33
CA ILE A 126 3.20 -8.54 13.72
C ILE A 126 2.78 -7.31 12.91
N MET A 127 2.67 -7.44 11.58
CA MET A 127 2.27 -6.31 10.72
C MET A 127 0.87 -5.79 11.05
N ILE A 128 -0.08 -6.69 11.32
CA ILE A 128 -1.44 -6.32 11.76
C ILE A 128 -1.39 -5.59 13.09
N PHE A 129 -0.65 -6.13 14.06
CA PHE A 129 -0.51 -5.55 15.40
C PHE A 129 0.06 -4.13 15.36
N VAL A 130 1.01 -3.86 14.46
CA VAL A 130 1.60 -2.53 14.32
C VAL A 130 0.81 -1.57 13.42
N GLY A 131 -0.35 -1.99 12.92
CA GLY A 131 -1.33 -1.11 12.29
C GLY A 131 -1.59 -1.34 10.81
N ALA A 132 -1.15 -2.45 10.22
CA ALA A 132 -1.56 -2.81 8.85
C ALA A 132 -2.99 -3.41 8.84
N GLU A 133 -3.90 -2.79 8.09
CA GLU A 133 -5.27 -3.31 7.89
C GLU A 133 -5.40 -4.24 6.67
N ARG A 134 -4.32 -4.40 5.89
CA ARG A 134 -4.27 -5.37 4.77
C ARG A 134 -2.86 -5.94 4.60
N ILE A 135 -2.79 -7.24 4.32
CA ILE A 135 -1.55 -7.94 3.99
C ILE A 135 -1.52 -8.27 2.49
N GLY A 136 -0.39 -7.98 1.84
CA GLY A 136 -0.08 -8.42 0.48
C GLY A 136 1.00 -9.49 0.50
N THR A 137 0.63 -10.73 0.17
CA THR A 137 1.52 -11.89 0.18
C THR A 137 1.09 -12.95 -0.84
N SER A 138 2.06 -13.71 -1.37
CA SER A 138 1.81 -14.93 -2.15
C SER A 138 1.76 -16.19 -1.27
N SER A 139 2.08 -16.08 0.02
CA SER A 139 2.10 -17.19 0.98
C SER A 139 0.79 -17.33 1.77
N GLY A 140 -0.32 -16.80 1.25
CA GLY A 140 -1.60 -16.75 1.96
C GLY A 140 -2.11 -18.11 2.45
N VAL A 141 -2.03 -19.15 1.62
CA VAL A 141 -2.45 -20.52 2.00
C VAL A 141 -1.66 -21.02 3.21
N ARG A 142 -0.33 -20.88 3.19
CA ARG A 142 0.54 -21.28 4.30
C ARG A 142 0.19 -20.54 5.59
N ILE A 143 0.00 -19.23 5.52
CA ILE A 143 -0.34 -18.39 6.67
C ILE A 143 -1.64 -18.88 7.31
N MET A 144 -2.64 -19.22 6.50
CA MET A 144 -3.91 -19.75 7.01
C MET A 144 -3.76 -21.16 7.60
N GLU A 145 -2.96 -22.04 7.01
CA GLU A 145 -2.67 -23.37 7.59
C GLU A 145 -1.94 -23.28 8.93
N GLU A 146 -0.98 -22.35 9.06
CA GLU A 146 -0.30 -22.05 10.32
C GLU A 146 -1.30 -21.51 11.36
N TYR A 147 -2.25 -20.66 10.94
CA TYR A 147 -3.30 -20.13 11.81
C TYR A 147 -4.25 -21.23 12.31
N ASP A 148 -4.70 -22.11 11.43
CA ASP A 148 -5.60 -23.21 11.80
C ASP A 148 -4.92 -24.18 12.79
N LYS A 149 -3.63 -24.47 12.61
CA LYS A 149 -2.85 -25.26 13.58
C LYS A 149 -2.76 -24.57 14.93
N LEU A 150 -2.47 -23.27 14.96
CA LEU A 150 -2.43 -22.48 16.18
C LEU A 150 -3.76 -22.53 16.91
N VAL A 151 -4.87 -22.21 16.23
CA VAL A 151 -6.21 -22.21 16.82
C VAL A 151 -6.62 -23.59 17.33
N ASN A 152 -6.31 -24.66 16.61
CA ASN A 152 -6.65 -26.02 17.04
C ASN A 152 -5.80 -26.49 18.24
N SER A 153 -4.57 -25.99 18.41
CA SER A 153 -3.76 -26.29 19.60
C SER A 153 -4.24 -25.59 20.88
N LEU A 154 -5.11 -24.58 20.75
CA LEU A 154 -5.69 -23.82 21.86
C LEU A 154 -7.07 -24.36 22.30
N LYS A 155 -7.62 -25.35 21.60
CA LYS A 155 -8.86 -26.05 21.96
C LYS A 155 -8.55 -27.28 22.80
#